data_AF-A0A0F2DYI8-F1
#
_entry.id   AF-A0A0F2DYI8-F1
#
_cell.length_a   1.000
_cell.length_b   1.000
_cell.length_c   1.000
_cell.angle_alpha   90.00
_cell.angle_beta   90.00
_cell.angle_gamma   90.00
#
_symmetry.space_group_name_H-M   'P 1'
#
loop_
_entity.id
_entity.type
_entity.pdbx_description
1 polymer ?
#
loop_
_entity_poly.entity_id
_entity_poly.type
_entity_poly.pdbx_seq_one_letter_code
_entity_poly.pdbx_strand_id
1 'polypeptide(L)'
;MNILEEIQNCPVEWKELGEVTDTVTSPVKLTKKEYQVSGKIPIVDQGEQFIAGFSDYGKYLKKDEYIIFGDHSEHVKYIDFAFVQGADGLKILKPKSGIKAKYIYYCFCNFYKKEGSYKRHWSKARTTLIPIPQSEEIQEKIVQTLDKMTEYVTELTSELTSELTSRKKQYSFYRDKLLSFEDEVYQVEWKTILDVSKKVTSGGTPDRSNSLYYGGSIPWLRTQEVDFREIYGTELSITEEGLANSSAKWIEKNAVIVAMYGATAAKVGIAKIPLTTNQACCNIEVDEDIANYRYVYHWLTYNYEALKSMGQGSQSNINAGVIKSFKIPVPSLEIQSRIIQVLDNFDTVCNDLNIGLPKEIELRQKQYEYFREKLLTFLAEGEYTESRVEEWDNSALIKLLQWVFGPIRVELGSVFEVIAGGDIPKNGISAIETEEYRYPILSNGINEKSLYGWTNQARIKNPSLTVSARGTIGWTSYREKPFFPIVRLLVLTPKINLNLKYAYYFMKSIENNYEIPQSGIPQLTKPMIQSKIITLPPLEEQSSIVSILDNFNTLTDSLSKGLPKEIELRQKQYEYWREQLLNFTR
;
A
#
# COMPACT_ATOMS: atom_id res chain seq x y z
N MET A 1 7.88 -32.55 -17.33
CA MET A 1 6.60 -32.95 -17.94
C MET A 1 5.55 -32.02 -17.34
N ASN A 2 4.78 -31.34 -18.17
CA ASN A 2 3.83 -30.33 -17.69
C ASN A 2 2.68 -31.06 -16.97
N ILE A 3 2.29 -30.62 -15.77
CA ILE A 3 1.18 -31.22 -15.01
C ILE A 3 -0.10 -31.31 -15.86
N LEU A 4 -0.29 -30.38 -16.81
CA LEU A 4 -1.40 -30.37 -17.74
C LEU A 4 -1.37 -31.56 -18.73
N GLU A 5 -0.19 -31.98 -19.18
CA GLU A 5 -0.01 -33.16 -20.06
C GLU A 5 -0.28 -34.47 -19.29
N GLU A 6 0.16 -34.54 -18.03
CA GLU A 6 -0.11 -35.70 -17.15
C GLU A 6 -1.61 -35.84 -16.84
N ILE A 7 -2.30 -34.71 -16.63
CA ILE A 7 -3.74 -34.64 -16.38
C ILE A 7 -4.54 -35.05 -17.63
N GLN A 8 -4.15 -34.58 -18.82
CA GLN A 8 -4.86 -34.88 -20.08
C GLN A 8 -4.86 -36.37 -20.41
N ASN A 9 -3.80 -37.10 -20.04
CA ASN A 9 -3.67 -38.53 -20.31
C ASN A 9 -4.13 -39.41 -19.13
N CYS A 10 -4.67 -38.81 -18.06
CA CYS A 10 -5.14 -39.54 -16.90
C CYS A 10 -6.55 -40.11 -17.14
N PRO A 11 -6.79 -41.42 -16.92
CA PRO A 11 -8.14 -41.96 -16.91
C PRO A 11 -8.91 -41.41 -15.70
N VAL A 12 -10.08 -40.82 -15.98
CA VAL A 12 -10.95 -40.17 -15.00
C VAL A 12 -12.32 -40.84 -15.01
N GLU A 13 -12.84 -41.12 -13.82
CA GLU A 13 -14.19 -41.63 -13.61
C GLU A 13 -15.05 -40.54 -12.95
N TRP A 14 -16.23 -40.24 -13.52
CA TRP A 14 -17.15 -39.28 -12.93
C TRP A 14 -18.10 -39.99 -11.96
N LYS A 15 -18.12 -39.55 -10.70
CA LYS A 15 -18.94 -40.14 -9.64
C LYS A 15 -19.77 -39.09 -8.93
N GLU A 16 -20.91 -39.49 -8.38
CA GLU A 16 -21.66 -38.60 -7.49
C GLU A 16 -20.87 -38.37 -6.19
N LEU A 17 -20.90 -37.15 -5.66
CA LEU A 17 -20.24 -36.79 -4.40
C LEU A 17 -20.58 -37.77 -3.25
N GLY A 18 -21.84 -38.22 -3.18
CA GLY A 18 -22.32 -39.17 -2.17
C GLY A 18 -21.79 -40.60 -2.37
N GLU A 19 -21.30 -40.97 -3.55
CA GLU A 19 -20.69 -42.26 -3.81
C GLU A 19 -19.24 -42.33 -3.32
N VAL A 20 -18.57 -41.17 -3.22
CA VAL A 20 -17.15 -41.05 -2.87
C VAL A 20 -16.89 -40.47 -1.49
N THR A 21 -17.96 -40.13 -0.75
CA THR A 21 -17.88 -39.65 0.63
C THR A 21 -18.81 -40.41 1.56
N ASP A 22 -18.43 -40.51 2.83
CA ASP A 22 -19.28 -40.97 3.93
C ASP A 22 -19.69 -39.77 4.81
N THR A 23 -20.92 -39.78 5.33
CA THR A 23 -21.37 -38.75 6.26
C THR A 23 -20.99 -39.12 7.69
N VAL A 24 -20.34 -38.19 8.40
CA VAL A 24 -19.91 -38.35 9.78
C VAL A 24 -20.88 -37.60 10.71
N THR A 25 -21.24 -38.25 11.81
CA THR A 25 -22.04 -37.62 12.88
C THR A 25 -21.10 -37.08 13.95
N SER A 26 -21.23 -35.78 14.28
CA SER A 26 -20.47 -35.19 15.39
C SER A 26 -20.92 -35.78 16.73
N PRO A 27 -20.00 -36.02 17.69
CA PRO A 27 -20.34 -36.55 19.01
C PRO A 27 -21.07 -35.53 19.90
N VAL A 28 -20.98 -34.24 19.56
CA VAL A 28 -21.70 -33.17 20.25
C VAL A 28 -22.09 -32.09 19.26
N LYS A 29 -23.15 -31.37 19.61
CA LYS A 29 -23.66 -30.24 18.85
C LYS A 29 -24.02 -29.10 19.81
N LEU A 30 -23.47 -27.92 19.57
CA LEU A 30 -23.69 -26.74 20.42
C LEU A 30 -24.61 -25.72 19.74
N THR A 31 -25.43 -25.06 20.52
CA THR A 31 -26.26 -23.93 20.05
C THR A 31 -25.45 -22.63 20.08
N LYS A 32 -25.84 -21.63 19.28
CA LYS A 32 -25.14 -20.33 19.23
C LYS A 32 -25.00 -19.62 20.58
N LYS A 33 -25.89 -19.90 21.54
CA LYS A 33 -25.82 -19.34 22.90
C LYS A 33 -24.62 -19.88 23.70
N GLU A 34 -24.08 -21.02 23.29
CA GLU A 34 -22.97 -21.71 23.96
C GLU A 34 -21.62 -21.38 23.32
N TYR A 35 -21.60 -20.56 22.26
CA TYR A 35 -20.36 -20.17 21.58
C TYR A 35 -19.60 -19.15 22.42
N GLN A 36 -18.29 -19.35 22.54
CA GLN A 36 -17.39 -18.41 23.21
C GLN A 36 -16.55 -17.67 22.17
N VAL A 37 -16.09 -16.46 22.51
CA VAL A 37 -15.17 -15.67 21.67
C VAL A 37 -13.76 -16.29 21.64
N SER A 38 -13.40 -17.03 22.69
CA SER A 38 -12.13 -17.74 22.86
C SER A 38 -12.35 -19.06 23.59
N GLY A 39 -11.54 -20.08 23.31
CA GLY A 39 -11.61 -21.39 23.95
C GLY A 39 -10.66 -22.39 23.27
N LYS A 40 -10.61 -23.62 23.79
CA LYS A 40 -9.64 -24.63 23.33
C LYS A 40 -9.96 -25.25 21.98
N ILE A 41 -11.23 -25.47 21.67
CA ILE A 41 -11.67 -26.17 20.46
C ILE A 41 -12.52 -25.24 19.60
N PRO A 42 -12.21 -25.05 18.31
CA PRO A 42 -13.03 -24.25 17.41
C PRO A 42 -14.40 -24.89 17.14
N ILE A 43 -15.42 -24.06 16.97
CA ILE A 43 -16.77 -24.45 16.56
C ILE A 43 -16.91 -24.14 15.07
N VAL A 44 -17.36 -25.13 14.29
CA VAL A 44 -17.71 -24.97 12.87
C VAL A 44 -19.21 -25.17 12.71
N ASP A 45 -19.87 -24.19 12.10
CA ASP A 45 -21.29 -24.26 11.75
C ASP A 45 -21.53 -23.99 10.25
N GLN A 46 -22.80 -23.99 9.85
CA GLN A 46 -23.19 -23.77 8.46
C GLN A 46 -22.98 -22.31 8.00
N GLY A 47 -22.62 -21.37 8.86
CA GLY A 47 -22.41 -19.97 8.48
C GLY A 47 -21.21 -19.78 7.55
N GLU A 48 -21.09 -18.57 7.00
CA GLU A 48 -19.98 -18.18 6.12
C GLU A 48 -18.63 -18.18 6.85
N GLN A 49 -18.62 -17.77 8.13
CA GLN A 49 -17.42 -17.72 8.96
C GLN A 49 -16.73 -19.08 9.05
N PHE A 50 -15.43 -19.13 8.80
CA PHE A 50 -14.66 -20.37 8.83
C PHE A 50 -14.69 -21.02 10.22
N ILE A 51 -14.52 -20.21 11.27
CA ILE A 51 -14.71 -20.58 12.68
C ILE A 51 -15.82 -19.69 13.24
N ALA A 52 -16.89 -20.29 13.77
CA ALA A 52 -18.07 -19.58 14.25
C ALA A 52 -17.96 -19.15 15.73
N GLY A 53 -17.01 -19.74 16.46
CA GLY A 53 -16.74 -19.49 17.87
C GLY A 53 -15.84 -20.58 18.45
N PHE A 54 -15.74 -20.64 19.76
CA PHE A 54 -14.91 -21.61 20.47
C PHE A 54 -15.69 -22.28 21.61
N SER A 55 -15.20 -23.44 22.05
CA SER A 55 -15.71 -24.18 23.19
C SER A 55 -14.58 -24.86 23.96
N ASP A 56 -14.74 -24.92 25.29
CA ASP A 56 -13.91 -25.74 26.17
C ASP A 56 -14.53 -27.12 26.46
N TYR A 57 -15.60 -27.48 25.74
CA TYR A 57 -16.30 -28.73 25.95
C TYR A 57 -15.45 -29.95 25.57
N GLY A 58 -15.46 -30.99 26.41
CA GLY A 58 -14.55 -32.14 26.28
C GLY A 58 -14.88 -33.14 25.17
N LYS A 59 -16.02 -32.98 24.47
CA LYS A 59 -16.40 -33.83 23.32
C LYS A 59 -16.31 -33.01 22.04
N TYR A 60 -15.64 -33.55 21.02
CA TYR A 60 -15.43 -32.90 19.74
C TYR A 60 -15.08 -33.95 18.68
N LEU A 61 -15.18 -33.59 17.40
CA LEU A 61 -14.61 -34.37 16.32
C LEU A 61 -13.09 -34.23 16.36
N LYS A 62 -12.39 -35.36 16.36
CA LYS A 62 -10.93 -35.40 16.39
C LYS A 62 -10.36 -34.79 15.10
N LYS A 63 -9.10 -34.37 15.17
CA LYS A 63 -8.34 -33.91 14.00
C LYS A 63 -8.29 -35.03 12.95
N ASP A 64 -8.80 -34.72 11.78
CA ASP A 64 -8.82 -35.52 10.55
C ASP A 64 -9.18 -34.57 9.40
N GLU A 65 -9.23 -35.06 8.16
CA GLU A 65 -9.64 -34.26 7.01
C GLU A 65 -11.14 -34.42 6.74
N TYR A 66 -11.88 -33.32 6.80
CA TYR A 66 -13.32 -33.27 6.57
C TYR A 66 -13.69 -32.23 5.52
N ILE A 67 -14.71 -32.54 4.70
CA ILE A 67 -15.42 -31.55 3.90
C ILE A 67 -16.74 -31.22 4.59
N ILE A 68 -16.99 -29.95 4.83
CA ILE A 68 -18.17 -29.46 5.52
C ILE A 68 -19.08 -28.79 4.50
N PHE A 69 -20.36 -29.17 4.49
CA PHE A 69 -21.38 -28.52 3.68
C PHE A 69 -22.53 -27.99 4.54
N GLY A 70 -22.83 -26.70 4.39
CA GLY A 70 -24.00 -26.08 5.00
C GLY A 70 -25.27 -26.40 4.21
N ASP A 71 -26.17 -27.19 4.78
CA ASP A 71 -27.39 -27.68 4.14
C ASP A 71 -28.36 -26.55 3.75
N HIS A 72 -28.40 -25.44 4.49
CA HIS A 72 -29.23 -24.27 4.14
C HIS A 72 -28.45 -23.11 3.54
N SER A 73 -27.13 -23.07 3.74
CA SER A 73 -26.29 -21.92 3.39
C SER A 73 -25.38 -22.19 2.20
N GLU A 74 -25.23 -23.46 1.81
CA GLU A 74 -24.46 -23.93 0.67
C GLU A 74 -22.95 -23.56 0.74
N HIS A 75 -22.46 -23.20 1.92
CA HIS A 75 -21.02 -23.00 2.16
C HIS A 75 -20.32 -24.35 2.23
N VAL A 76 -19.21 -24.46 1.51
CA VAL A 76 -18.31 -25.62 1.53
C VAL A 76 -17.04 -25.20 2.29
N LYS A 77 -16.57 -26.01 3.25
CA LYS A 77 -15.31 -25.77 3.96
C LYS A 77 -14.47 -27.04 3.99
N TYR A 78 -13.16 -26.89 3.96
CA TYR A 78 -12.22 -27.97 4.27
C TYR A 78 -11.67 -27.75 5.68
N ILE A 79 -11.72 -28.79 6.51
CA ILE A 79 -11.28 -28.75 7.91
C ILE A 79 -10.28 -29.87 8.13
N ASP A 80 -9.09 -29.53 8.64
CA ASP A 80 -7.98 -30.44 8.96
C ASP A 80 -7.59 -30.39 10.46
N PHE A 81 -8.47 -29.86 11.31
CA PHE A 81 -8.29 -29.73 12.75
C PHE A 81 -9.48 -30.27 13.54
N ALA A 82 -9.28 -30.50 14.84
CA ALA A 82 -10.35 -30.95 15.73
C ALA A 82 -11.37 -29.83 15.96
N PHE A 83 -12.67 -30.13 15.88
CA PHE A 83 -13.72 -29.12 16.00
C PHE A 83 -15.00 -29.62 16.65
N VAL A 84 -15.81 -28.70 17.14
CA VAL A 84 -17.17 -28.96 17.62
C VAL A 84 -18.17 -28.52 16.55
N GLN A 85 -19.19 -29.35 16.29
CA GLN A 85 -20.29 -28.95 15.43
C GLN A 85 -21.15 -27.89 16.12
N GLY A 86 -21.36 -26.76 15.45
CA GLY A 86 -22.30 -25.73 15.87
C GLY A 86 -23.76 -26.07 15.53
N ALA A 87 -24.64 -25.06 15.53
CA ALA A 87 -26.08 -25.25 15.34
C ALA A 87 -26.45 -25.99 14.02
N ASP A 88 -27.71 -26.47 13.92
CA ASP A 88 -28.17 -27.41 12.87
C ASP A 88 -27.83 -27.03 11.43
N GLY A 89 -27.85 -28.03 10.55
CA GLY A 89 -27.77 -27.83 9.10
C GLY A 89 -26.38 -28.05 8.51
N LEU A 90 -25.54 -28.88 9.14
CA LEU A 90 -24.19 -29.16 8.69
C LEU A 90 -24.06 -30.63 8.26
N LYS A 91 -23.42 -30.85 7.12
CA LYS A 91 -23.06 -32.18 6.60
C LYS A 91 -21.54 -32.30 6.68
N ILE A 92 -21.08 -33.26 7.46
CA ILE A 92 -19.66 -33.54 7.68
C ILE A 92 -19.33 -34.73 6.82
N LEU A 93 -18.47 -34.55 5.83
CA LEU A 93 -18.13 -35.56 4.83
C LEU A 93 -16.70 -36.01 5.04
N LYS A 94 -16.48 -37.31 4.94
CA LYS A 94 -15.16 -37.92 4.92
C LYS A 94 -14.96 -38.64 3.59
N PRO A 95 -13.81 -38.50 2.91
CA PRO A 95 -13.57 -39.24 1.68
C PRO A 95 -13.52 -40.74 1.93
N LYS A 96 -13.94 -41.53 0.93
CA LYS A 96 -13.67 -42.97 0.89
C LYS A 96 -12.20 -43.23 0.53
N SER A 97 -11.76 -44.47 0.76
CA SER A 97 -10.37 -44.89 0.53
C SER A 97 -9.88 -44.55 -0.89
N GLY A 98 -8.67 -44.01 -0.99
CA GLY A 98 -8.01 -43.67 -2.25
C GLY A 98 -8.43 -42.33 -2.88
N ILE A 99 -9.15 -41.49 -2.13
CA ILE A 99 -9.55 -40.15 -2.59
C ILE A 99 -9.16 -39.13 -1.54
N LYS A 100 -8.49 -38.05 -1.96
CA LYS A 100 -8.05 -36.99 -1.04
C LYS A 100 -9.20 -36.07 -0.68
N ALA A 101 -9.37 -35.78 0.62
CA ALA A 101 -10.44 -34.90 1.10
C ALA A 101 -10.38 -33.52 0.45
N LYS A 102 -9.16 -32.96 0.35
CA LYS A 102 -8.93 -31.62 -0.22
C LYS A 102 -9.18 -31.57 -1.74
N TYR A 103 -8.93 -32.68 -2.44
CA TYR A 103 -9.31 -32.82 -3.84
C TYR A 103 -10.84 -32.78 -4.00
N ILE A 104 -11.58 -33.57 -3.20
CA ILE A 104 -13.04 -33.51 -3.18
C ILE A 104 -13.55 -32.11 -2.85
N TYR A 105 -12.93 -31.42 -1.89
CA TYR A 105 -13.26 -30.04 -1.56
C TYR A 105 -13.15 -29.12 -2.79
N TYR A 106 -12.04 -29.15 -3.53
CA TYR A 106 -11.87 -28.34 -4.73
C TYR A 106 -12.87 -28.70 -5.83
N CYS A 107 -13.11 -30.00 -6.08
CA CYS A 107 -14.14 -30.45 -7.01
C CYS A 107 -15.54 -29.96 -6.58
N PHE A 108 -15.86 -30.05 -5.30
CA PHE A 108 -17.15 -29.65 -4.78
C PHE A 108 -17.36 -28.14 -4.95
N CYS A 109 -16.36 -27.32 -4.64
CA CYS A 109 -16.38 -25.88 -4.90
C CYS A 109 -16.54 -25.54 -6.39
N ASN A 110 -15.99 -26.36 -7.29
CA ASN A 110 -16.01 -26.10 -8.73
C ASN A 110 -17.32 -26.55 -9.40
N PHE A 111 -17.80 -27.75 -9.09
CA PHE A 111 -18.91 -28.39 -9.81
C PHE A 111 -20.28 -28.15 -9.17
N TYR A 112 -20.35 -27.83 -7.88
CA TYR A 112 -21.62 -27.53 -7.23
C TYR A 112 -22.11 -26.12 -7.53
N LYS A 113 -23.30 -26.02 -8.12
CA LYS A 113 -23.96 -24.75 -8.42
C LYS A 113 -24.91 -24.38 -7.28
N LYS A 114 -24.55 -23.34 -6.54
CA LYS A 114 -25.36 -22.78 -5.44
C LYS A 114 -26.72 -22.26 -5.96
N GLU A 115 -27.79 -22.49 -5.21
CA GLU A 115 -29.13 -22.01 -5.54
C GLU A 115 -29.55 -20.74 -4.77
N GLY A 116 -28.97 -20.49 -3.60
CA GLY A 116 -29.21 -19.28 -2.80
C GLY A 116 -30.59 -19.22 -2.12
N SER A 117 -31.35 -20.32 -2.10
CA SER A 117 -32.66 -20.38 -1.46
C SER A 117 -32.58 -20.97 -0.04
N TYR A 118 -33.43 -20.51 0.88
CA TYR A 118 -33.48 -20.99 2.26
C TYR A 118 -34.21 -22.35 2.38
N LYS A 119 -33.71 -23.37 1.70
CA LYS A 119 -34.17 -24.76 1.76
C LYS A 119 -32.97 -25.68 2.05
N ARG A 120 -33.23 -26.97 2.29
CA ARG A 120 -32.16 -27.97 2.42
C ARG A 120 -31.65 -28.37 1.04
N HIS A 121 -30.33 -28.41 0.89
CA HIS A 121 -29.65 -28.62 -0.39
C HIS A 121 -28.85 -29.92 -0.46
N TRP A 122 -28.68 -30.64 0.64
CA TRP A 122 -27.85 -31.85 0.69
C TRP A 122 -28.27 -32.94 -0.31
N SER A 123 -29.57 -33.13 -0.52
CA SER A 123 -30.09 -34.12 -1.47
C SER A 123 -29.62 -33.86 -2.90
N LYS A 124 -29.46 -32.60 -3.28
CA LYS A 124 -28.90 -32.17 -4.57
C LYS A 124 -27.38 -32.14 -4.54
N ALA A 125 -26.79 -31.61 -3.46
CA ALA A 125 -25.34 -31.49 -3.34
C ALA A 125 -24.64 -32.85 -3.44
N ARG A 126 -25.21 -33.90 -2.82
CA ARG A 126 -24.65 -35.26 -2.88
C ARG A 126 -24.67 -35.90 -4.27
N THR A 127 -25.53 -35.42 -5.18
CA THR A 127 -25.61 -35.92 -6.57
C THR A 127 -24.74 -35.09 -7.53
N THR A 128 -23.92 -34.17 -7.01
CA THR A 128 -22.95 -33.42 -7.83
C THR A 128 -21.93 -34.40 -8.40
N LEU A 129 -21.82 -34.46 -9.72
CA LEU A 129 -20.82 -35.28 -10.38
C LEU A 129 -19.45 -34.62 -10.23
N ILE A 130 -18.49 -35.38 -9.70
CA ILE A 130 -17.11 -34.96 -9.58
C ILE A 130 -16.18 -35.97 -10.26
N PRO A 131 -15.12 -35.50 -10.94
CA PRO A 131 -14.17 -36.34 -11.62
C PRO A 131 -13.17 -36.92 -10.62
N ILE A 132 -12.95 -38.23 -10.65
CA ILE A 132 -12.00 -38.95 -9.81
C ILE A 132 -10.90 -39.53 -10.69
N PRO A 133 -9.68 -38.96 -10.65
CA PRO A 133 -8.49 -39.54 -11.26
C PRO A 133 -8.20 -40.89 -10.61
N GLN A 134 -7.90 -41.90 -11.43
CA GLN A 134 -7.49 -43.20 -10.91
C GLN A 134 -6.13 -43.17 -10.17
N SER A 135 -5.34 -42.10 -10.35
CA SER A 135 -4.07 -41.88 -9.67
C SER A 135 -4.21 -40.93 -8.49
N GLU A 136 -3.88 -41.41 -7.28
CA GLU A 136 -3.76 -40.59 -6.08
C GLU A 136 -2.65 -39.53 -6.19
N GLU A 137 -1.59 -39.82 -6.96
CA GLU A 137 -0.50 -38.88 -7.20
C GLU A 137 -0.97 -37.65 -7.99
N ILE A 138 -1.86 -37.87 -8.97
CA ILE A 138 -2.44 -36.78 -9.75
C ILE A 138 -3.37 -35.93 -8.89
N GLN A 139 -4.16 -36.55 -8.01
CA GLN A 139 -4.95 -35.81 -7.02
C GLN A 139 -4.05 -34.94 -6.13
N GLU A 140 -2.91 -35.47 -5.67
CA GLU A 140 -1.94 -34.72 -4.86
C GLU A 140 -1.35 -33.52 -5.63
N LYS A 141 -0.90 -33.73 -6.87
CA LYS A 141 -0.34 -32.65 -7.71
C LYS A 141 -1.35 -31.54 -7.97
N ILE A 142 -2.62 -31.89 -8.22
CA ILE A 142 -3.72 -30.94 -8.38
C ILE A 142 -3.93 -30.15 -7.08
N VAL A 143 -4.03 -30.83 -5.94
CA VAL A 143 -4.21 -30.19 -4.63
C VAL A 143 -3.06 -29.24 -4.34
N GLN A 144 -1.80 -29.66 -4.50
CA GLN A 144 -0.63 -28.81 -4.27
C GLN A 144 -0.61 -27.57 -5.15
N THR A 145 -1.04 -27.69 -6.41
CA THR A 145 -1.10 -26.55 -7.34
C THR A 145 -2.19 -25.57 -6.93
N LEU A 146 -3.38 -26.08 -6.62
CA LEU A 146 -4.51 -25.25 -6.18
C LEU A 146 -4.26 -24.60 -4.81
N ASP A 147 -3.58 -25.30 -3.90
CA ASP A 147 -3.16 -24.77 -2.59
C ASP A 147 -2.19 -23.60 -2.78
N LYS A 148 -1.12 -23.79 -3.56
CA LYS A 148 -0.16 -22.70 -3.86
C LYS A 148 -0.84 -21.47 -4.45
N MET A 149 -1.79 -21.65 -5.37
CA MET A 149 -2.53 -20.53 -5.94
C MET A 149 -3.47 -19.86 -4.93
N THR A 150 -4.14 -20.67 -4.09
CA THR A 150 -5.05 -20.16 -3.04
C THR A 150 -4.28 -19.37 -1.98
N GLU A 151 -3.11 -19.87 -1.55
CA GLU A 151 -2.20 -19.21 -0.63
C GLU A 151 -1.70 -17.88 -1.22
N TYR A 152 -1.22 -17.89 -2.46
CA TYR A 152 -0.74 -16.69 -3.15
C TYR A 152 -1.81 -15.60 -3.25
N VAL A 153 -3.05 -15.96 -3.65
CA VAL A 153 -4.17 -14.99 -3.70
C VAL A 153 -4.50 -14.45 -2.32
N THR A 154 -4.45 -15.29 -1.29
CA THR A 154 -4.77 -14.90 0.10
C THR A 154 -3.71 -13.96 0.68
N GLU A 155 -2.42 -14.30 0.51
CA GLU A 155 -1.28 -13.49 0.93
C GLU A 155 -1.34 -12.12 0.25
N LEU A 156 -1.45 -12.09 -1.08
CA LEU A 156 -1.53 -10.86 -1.86
C LEU A 156 -2.72 -9.99 -1.41
N THR A 157 -3.89 -10.58 -1.20
CA THR A 157 -5.08 -9.84 -0.73
C THR A 157 -4.87 -9.25 0.67
N SER A 158 -4.22 -9.99 1.56
CA SER A 158 -3.94 -9.57 2.94
C SER A 158 -2.93 -8.42 3.00
N GLU A 159 -1.77 -8.60 2.35
CA GLU A 159 -0.70 -7.59 2.29
C GLU A 159 -1.23 -6.28 1.72
N LEU A 160 -2.02 -6.38 0.66
CA LEU A 160 -2.53 -5.24 -0.05
C LEU A 160 -3.61 -4.48 0.71
N THR A 161 -4.48 -5.20 1.42
CA THR A 161 -5.46 -4.60 2.34
C THR A 161 -4.77 -3.89 3.51
N SER A 162 -3.71 -4.48 4.04
CA SER A 162 -2.88 -3.89 5.10
C SER A 162 -2.18 -2.61 4.63
N GLU A 163 -1.58 -2.63 3.44
CA GLU A 163 -0.92 -1.47 2.83
C GLU A 163 -1.93 -0.35 2.55
N LEU A 164 -3.06 -0.66 1.92
CA LEU A 164 -4.16 0.32 1.70
C LEU A 164 -4.62 0.97 3.00
N THR A 165 -4.78 0.17 4.06
CA THR A 165 -5.18 0.66 5.37
C THR A 165 -4.12 1.59 5.97
N SER A 166 -2.85 1.22 5.86
CA SER A 166 -1.72 2.02 6.33
C SER A 166 -1.59 3.33 5.56
N ARG A 167 -1.81 3.32 4.24
CA ARG A 167 -1.80 4.51 3.38
C ARG A 167 -2.95 5.46 3.69
N LYS A 168 -4.16 4.94 3.91
CA LYS A 168 -5.31 5.76 4.34
C LYS A 168 -5.03 6.45 5.68
N LYS A 169 -4.42 5.74 6.63
CA LYS A 169 -4.00 6.33 7.92
C LYS A 169 -2.92 7.39 7.74
N GLN A 170 -1.91 7.11 6.91
CA GLN A 170 -0.83 8.05 6.61
C GLN A 170 -1.33 9.32 5.92
N TYR A 171 -2.24 9.18 4.94
CA TYR A 171 -2.90 10.30 4.28
C TYR A 171 -3.64 11.17 5.29
N SER A 172 -4.52 10.57 6.11
CA SER A 172 -5.23 11.32 7.14
C SER A 172 -4.25 12.08 8.04
N PHE A 173 -3.17 11.43 8.50
CA PHE A 173 -2.16 12.08 9.33
C PHE A 173 -1.50 13.30 8.64
N TYR A 174 -1.05 13.17 7.39
CA TYR A 174 -0.40 14.29 6.69
C TYR A 174 -1.38 15.38 6.28
N ARG A 175 -2.57 15.01 5.83
CA ARG A 175 -3.66 15.96 5.53
C ARG A 175 -3.98 16.78 6.77
N ASP A 176 -4.21 16.11 7.89
CA ASP A 176 -4.55 16.75 9.15
C ASP A 176 -3.40 17.67 9.58
N LYS A 177 -2.14 17.23 9.49
CA LYS A 177 -0.98 18.06 9.82
C LYS A 177 -0.80 19.28 8.91
N LEU A 178 -1.05 19.14 7.61
CA LEU A 178 -0.91 20.23 6.63
C LEU A 178 -2.03 21.26 6.75
N LEU A 179 -3.18 20.87 7.34
CA LEU A 179 -4.36 21.71 7.51
C LEU A 179 -4.60 22.10 8.98
N SER A 180 -3.88 21.52 9.95
CA SER A 180 -3.88 21.93 11.35
C SER A 180 -2.90 23.09 11.52
N PHE A 181 -3.34 24.31 11.23
CA PHE A 181 -2.57 25.53 11.47
C PHE A 181 -2.51 25.90 12.98
N GLU A 182 -2.45 24.88 13.85
CA GLU A 182 -2.45 25.00 15.32
C GLU A 182 -1.04 25.18 15.91
N ASP A 183 0.01 24.79 15.18
CA ASP A 183 1.40 24.96 15.60
C ASP A 183 1.96 26.33 15.17
N GLU A 184 2.67 27.01 16.08
CA GLU A 184 3.22 28.39 16.01
C GLU A 184 4.19 28.69 14.82
N VAL A 185 4.35 27.79 13.85
CA VAL A 185 5.36 27.87 12.78
C VAL A 185 4.92 28.77 11.61
N TYR A 186 3.61 28.96 11.39
CA TYR A 186 3.08 29.83 10.33
C TYR A 186 2.04 30.81 10.89
N GLN A 187 2.34 32.11 10.87
CA GLN A 187 1.29 33.13 11.06
C GLN A 187 0.42 33.17 9.80
N VAL A 188 -0.83 32.69 9.91
CA VAL A 188 -1.81 32.71 8.82
C VAL A 188 -2.97 33.63 9.16
N GLU A 189 -3.47 34.36 8.16
CA GLU A 189 -4.67 35.18 8.31
C GLU A 189 -5.90 34.29 8.23
N TRP A 190 -6.84 34.44 9.17
CA TRP A 190 -8.10 33.71 9.16
C TRP A 190 -9.20 34.55 8.51
N LYS A 191 -9.64 34.11 7.33
CA LYS A 191 -10.74 34.73 6.58
C LYS A 191 -11.99 33.86 6.64
N THR A 192 -13.15 34.40 6.27
CA THR A 192 -14.34 33.58 6.01
C THR A 192 -14.34 33.06 4.58
N ILE A 193 -15.11 32.01 4.30
CA ILE A 193 -15.33 31.55 2.91
C ILE A 193 -15.85 32.70 2.04
N LEU A 194 -16.71 33.57 2.58
CA LEU A 194 -17.19 34.74 1.84
C LEU A 194 -16.06 35.71 1.48
N ASP A 195 -15.10 35.94 2.37
CA ASP A 195 -13.98 36.88 2.16
C ASP A 195 -12.97 36.38 1.11
N VAL A 196 -12.89 35.07 0.86
CA VAL A 196 -12.01 34.47 -0.16
C VAL A 196 -12.75 34.18 -1.48
N SER A 197 -13.99 34.64 -1.61
CA SER A 197 -14.85 34.33 -2.76
C SER A 197 -15.21 35.58 -3.54
N LYS A 198 -15.18 35.48 -4.88
CA LYS A 198 -15.78 36.48 -5.77
C LYS A 198 -17.30 36.48 -5.63
N LYS A 199 -17.87 35.29 -5.48
CA LYS A 199 -19.33 35.11 -5.45
C LYS A 199 -19.71 33.81 -4.75
N VAL A 200 -20.69 33.89 -3.86
CA VAL A 200 -21.28 32.71 -3.19
C VAL A 200 -22.79 32.72 -3.35
N THR A 201 -23.32 31.74 -4.08
CA THR A 201 -24.75 31.67 -4.43
C THR A 201 -25.34 30.29 -4.24
N SER A 202 -26.60 30.24 -3.80
CA SER A 202 -27.41 29.03 -3.95
C SER A 202 -27.94 28.94 -5.38
N GLY A 203 -28.08 27.70 -5.87
CA GLY A 203 -28.72 27.41 -7.15
C GLY A 203 -30.24 27.53 -7.12
N GLY A 204 -30.90 26.91 -8.10
CA GLY A 204 -32.35 26.95 -8.25
C GLY A 204 -32.90 25.75 -9.01
N THR A 205 -34.16 25.43 -8.74
CA THR A 205 -34.87 24.35 -9.41
C THR A 205 -35.94 24.95 -10.33
N PRO A 206 -35.87 24.73 -11.66
CA PRO A 206 -36.96 25.07 -12.56
C PRO A 206 -38.26 24.36 -12.17
N ASP A 207 -39.41 24.89 -12.58
CA ASP A 207 -40.70 24.24 -12.30
C ASP A 207 -40.75 22.83 -12.90
N ARG A 208 -40.83 21.80 -12.04
CA ARG A 208 -40.85 20.39 -12.42
C ARG A 208 -42.07 20.00 -13.25
N SER A 209 -43.16 20.77 -13.18
CA SER A 209 -44.36 20.52 -13.97
C SER A 209 -44.20 20.96 -15.43
N ASN A 210 -43.25 21.86 -15.72
CA ASN A 210 -42.95 22.30 -17.07
C ASN A 210 -41.84 21.47 -17.70
N SER A 211 -42.22 20.49 -18.51
CA SER A 211 -41.27 19.60 -19.18
C SER A 211 -40.34 20.31 -20.17
N LEU A 212 -40.70 21.49 -20.67
CA LEU A 212 -39.86 22.29 -21.60
C LEU A 212 -38.59 22.83 -20.93
N TYR A 213 -38.54 22.86 -19.60
CA TYR A 213 -37.37 23.34 -18.86
C TYR A 213 -36.26 22.30 -18.72
N TYR A 214 -36.52 21.04 -19.05
CA TYR A 214 -35.61 19.92 -18.80
C TYR A 214 -35.17 19.22 -20.10
N GLY A 215 -34.02 18.55 -20.07
CA GLY A 215 -33.50 17.77 -21.21
C GLY A 215 -32.78 18.60 -22.28
N GLY A 216 -32.31 19.81 -21.93
CA GLY A 216 -31.51 20.65 -22.81
C GLY A 216 -30.00 20.33 -22.77
N SER A 217 -29.18 21.28 -23.18
CA SER A 217 -27.71 21.17 -23.19
C SER A 217 -27.02 21.71 -21.92
N ILE A 218 -27.75 22.39 -21.03
CA ILE A 218 -27.16 23.04 -19.85
C ILE A 218 -27.09 22.03 -18.70
N PRO A 219 -25.90 21.66 -18.21
CA PRO A 219 -25.76 20.72 -17.10
C PRO A 219 -26.45 21.25 -15.84
N TRP A 220 -27.25 20.42 -15.16
CA TRP A 220 -27.95 20.78 -13.93
C TRP A 220 -27.66 19.77 -12.82
N LEU A 221 -26.73 20.14 -11.94
CA LEU A 221 -26.23 19.31 -10.85
C LEU A 221 -27.18 19.33 -9.65
N ARG A 222 -27.50 18.15 -9.15
CA ARG A 222 -28.25 18.00 -7.89
C ARG A 222 -27.33 17.64 -6.74
N THR A 223 -27.72 17.98 -5.52
CA THR A 223 -26.95 17.65 -4.31
C THR A 223 -26.66 16.17 -4.12
N GLN A 224 -27.47 15.27 -4.66
CA GLN A 224 -27.23 13.82 -4.61
C GLN A 224 -25.97 13.41 -5.37
N GLU A 225 -25.55 14.21 -6.34
CA GLU A 225 -24.39 13.96 -7.20
C GLU A 225 -23.10 14.57 -6.62
N VAL A 226 -23.18 15.30 -5.50
CA VAL A 226 -22.02 15.89 -4.82
C VAL A 226 -21.46 14.90 -3.80
N ASP A 227 -20.25 14.39 -4.06
CA ASP A 227 -19.60 13.40 -3.21
C ASP A 227 -18.07 13.42 -3.32
N PHE A 228 -17.42 14.39 -2.65
CA PHE A 228 -15.95 14.52 -2.55
C PHE A 228 -15.21 14.26 -3.86
N ARG A 229 -15.70 14.89 -4.94
CA ARG A 229 -15.26 14.60 -6.31
C ARG A 229 -15.27 15.81 -7.21
N GLU A 230 -14.54 15.64 -8.31
CA GLU A 230 -14.58 16.53 -9.46
C GLU A 230 -15.75 16.17 -10.38
N ILE A 231 -16.46 17.18 -10.85
CA ILE A 231 -17.72 17.05 -11.58
C ILE A 231 -17.49 17.47 -13.03
N TYR A 232 -17.41 16.47 -13.90
CA TYR A 232 -17.19 16.62 -15.35
C TYR A 232 -18.49 16.54 -16.18
N GLY A 233 -19.62 16.27 -15.53
CA GLY A 233 -20.93 16.11 -16.13
C GLY A 233 -22.01 15.93 -15.06
N THR A 234 -23.27 15.99 -15.47
CA THR A 234 -24.43 15.85 -14.58
C THR A 234 -25.41 14.84 -15.18
N GLU A 235 -26.16 14.15 -14.33
CA GLU A 235 -27.18 13.19 -14.76
C GLU A 235 -28.35 13.86 -15.49
N LEU A 236 -28.64 15.11 -15.13
CA LEU A 236 -29.73 15.88 -15.68
C LEU A 236 -29.23 17.17 -16.31
N SER A 237 -30.02 17.70 -17.23
CA SER A 237 -29.79 18.98 -17.88
C SER A 237 -31.08 19.78 -17.96
N ILE A 238 -30.92 21.09 -18.09
CA ILE A 238 -32.01 22.05 -18.30
C ILE A 238 -31.85 22.74 -19.66
N THR A 239 -32.91 23.36 -20.15
CA THR A 239 -32.90 24.17 -21.36
C THR A 239 -32.50 25.62 -21.05
N GLU A 240 -32.12 26.38 -22.07
CA GLU A 240 -31.93 27.84 -21.98
C GLU A 240 -33.18 28.53 -21.40
N GLU A 241 -34.37 28.07 -21.81
CA GLU A 241 -35.65 28.58 -21.30
C GLU A 241 -35.83 28.27 -19.81
N GLY A 242 -35.44 27.06 -19.37
CA GLY A 242 -35.44 26.66 -17.97
C GLY A 242 -34.47 27.47 -17.12
N LEU A 243 -33.30 27.85 -17.67
CA LEU A 243 -32.37 28.74 -16.99
C LEU A 243 -32.91 30.18 -16.90
N ALA A 244 -33.42 30.73 -18.00
CA ALA A 244 -33.91 32.10 -18.08
C ALA A 244 -35.16 32.37 -17.21
N ASN A 245 -36.02 31.35 -17.04
CA ASN A 245 -37.30 31.47 -16.33
C ASN A 245 -37.32 30.78 -14.96
N SER A 246 -36.16 30.52 -14.37
CA SER A 246 -36.07 29.95 -13.01
C SER A 246 -35.07 30.70 -12.14
N SER A 247 -34.94 30.24 -10.89
CA SER A 247 -33.91 30.72 -9.97
C SER A 247 -32.54 30.05 -10.17
N ALA A 248 -32.42 29.14 -11.14
CA ALA A 248 -31.15 28.53 -11.49
C ALA A 248 -30.15 29.61 -11.93
N LYS A 249 -28.87 29.38 -11.66
CA LYS A 249 -27.81 30.34 -11.96
C LYS A 249 -26.69 29.64 -12.68
N TRP A 250 -26.10 30.35 -13.64
CA TRP A 250 -24.85 29.95 -14.27
C TRP A 250 -23.71 30.02 -13.25
N ILE A 251 -23.00 28.91 -13.11
CA ILE A 251 -21.86 28.74 -12.22
C ILE A 251 -20.63 28.42 -13.08
N GLU A 252 -19.57 29.19 -12.85
CA GLU A 252 -18.34 29.06 -13.61
C GLU A 252 -17.55 27.79 -13.28
N LYS A 253 -16.72 27.39 -14.24
CA LYS A 253 -15.77 26.30 -14.04
C LYS A 253 -14.84 26.60 -12.86
N ASN A 254 -14.50 25.53 -12.14
CA ASN A 254 -13.71 25.47 -10.91
C ASN A 254 -14.42 26.02 -9.65
N ALA A 255 -15.71 26.35 -9.72
CA ALA A 255 -16.47 26.65 -8.51
C ALA A 255 -16.47 25.44 -7.55
N VAL A 256 -16.31 25.72 -6.26
CA VAL A 256 -16.43 24.74 -5.19
C VAL A 256 -17.90 24.66 -4.77
N ILE A 257 -18.45 23.44 -4.72
CA ILE A 257 -19.86 23.20 -4.49
C ILE A 257 -20.02 22.43 -3.18
N VAL A 258 -20.83 22.94 -2.27
CA VAL A 258 -21.16 22.28 -1.00
C VAL A 258 -22.63 21.89 -1.00
N ALA A 259 -22.92 20.60 -0.82
CA ALA A 259 -24.29 20.13 -0.66
C ALA A 259 -24.83 20.50 0.73
N MET A 260 -25.99 21.14 0.76
CA MET A 260 -26.56 21.69 1.99
C MET A 260 -27.49 20.72 2.70
N TYR A 261 -28.17 19.82 1.98
CA TYR A 261 -29.29 19.03 2.50
C TYR A 261 -29.14 17.53 2.30
N GLY A 262 -29.82 16.76 3.16
CA GLY A 262 -30.03 15.32 2.99
C GLY A 262 -28.79 14.47 3.28
N ALA A 263 -28.75 13.24 2.74
CA ALA A 263 -27.66 12.29 2.98
C ALA A 263 -26.28 12.81 2.50
N THR A 264 -26.25 13.83 1.64
CA THR A 264 -25.03 14.47 1.14
C THR A 264 -24.72 15.80 1.82
N ALA A 265 -25.42 16.19 2.89
CA ALA A 265 -25.13 17.42 3.63
C ALA A 265 -23.64 17.52 4.01
N ALA A 266 -23.07 18.71 3.82
CA ALA A 266 -21.65 19.07 3.95
C ALA A 266 -20.69 18.47 2.92
N LYS A 267 -21.11 17.55 2.05
CA LYS A 267 -20.21 17.00 1.03
C LYS A 267 -19.82 18.08 0.03
N VAL A 268 -18.59 18.01 -0.45
CA VAL A 268 -17.96 19.03 -1.30
C VAL A 268 -17.66 18.46 -2.68
N GLY A 269 -17.73 19.26 -3.73
CA GLY A 269 -17.28 18.91 -5.06
C GLY A 269 -16.68 20.10 -5.80
N ILE A 270 -16.03 19.84 -6.93
CA ILE A 270 -15.47 20.88 -7.82
C ILE A 270 -16.14 20.78 -9.17
N ALA A 271 -16.75 21.87 -9.65
CA ALA A 271 -17.25 21.94 -11.02
C ALA A 271 -16.07 22.00 -12.01
N LYS A 272 -15.85 20.97 -12.84
CA LYS A 272 -14.80 21.01 -13.89
C LYS A 272 -15.33 21.44 -15.25
N ILE A 273 -16.63 21.65 -15.33
CA ILE A 273 -17.36 22.29 -16.43
C ILE A 273 -18.22 23.43 -15.85
N PRO A 274 -18.55 24.47 -16.63
CA PRO A 274 -19.63 25.38 -16.29
C PRO A 274 -20.95 24.60 -16.16
N LEU A 275 -21.75 24.91 -15.15
CA LEU A 275 -22.99 24.19 -14.87
C LEU A 275 -23.99 25.06 -14.11
N THR A 276 -25.17 24.51 -13.89
CA THR A 276 -26.19 25.07 -13.00
C THR A 276 -26.48 24.07 -11.89
N THR A 277 -27.02 24.50 -10.74
CA THR A 277 -27.32 23.59 -9.63
C THR A 277 -28.73 23.77 -9.10
N ASN A 278 -29.25 22.76 -8.38
CA ASN A 278 -30.47 22.92 -7.60
C ASN A 278 -30.27 23.88 -6.40
N GLN A 279 -31.36 24.25 -5.71
CA GLN A 279 -31.35 25.18 -4.57
C GLN A 279 -30.63 24.65 -3.33
N ALA A 280 -30.31 23.36 -3.30
CA ALA A 280 -29.67 22.69 -2.19
C ALA A 280 -28.14 22.69 -2.30
N CYS A 281 -27.58 23.21 -3.40
CA CYS A 281 -26.14 23.42 -3.55
C CYS A 281 -25.78 24.86 -3.17
N CYS A 282 -24.72 25.04 -2.39
CA CYS A 282 -24.02 26.30 -2.20
C CYS A 282 -22.81 26.32 -3.14
N ASN A 283 -22.81 27.26 -4.08
CA ASN A 283 -21.76 27.39 -5.10
C ASN A 283 -20.83 28.55 -4.73
N ILE A 284 -19.53 28.27 -4.68
CA ILE A 284 -18.47 29.15 -4.24
C ILE A 284 -17.54 29.38 -5.44
N GLU A 285 -17.62 30.56 -6.04
CA GLU A 285 -16.67 31.04 -7.04
C GLU A 285 -15.53 31.76 -6.29
N VAL A 286 -14.39 31.08 -6.17
CA VAL A 286 -13.25 31.52 -5.35
C VAL A 286 -12.51 32.67 -6.02
N ASP A 287 -11.99 33.60 -5.21
CA ASP A 287 -11.08 34.63 -5.69
C ASP A 287 -9.64 34.10 -5.72
N GLU A 288 -9.16 33.72 -6.91
CA GLU A 288 -7.82 33.16 -7.13
C GLU A 288 -6.67 34.10 -6.77
N ASP A 289 -6.92 35.40 -6.61
CA ASP A 289 -5.92 36.34 -6.11
C ASP A 289 -5.69 36.19 -4.58
N ILE A 290 -6.65 35.57 -3.88
CA ILE A 290 -6.65 35.38 -2.43
C ILE A 290 -6.40 33.91 -2.06
N ALA A 291 -7.15 33.00 -2.69
CA ALA A 291 -7.08 31.58 -2.40
C ALA A 291 -7.29 30.74 -3.66
N ASN A 292 -6.61 29.61 -3.74
CA ASN A 292 -6.82 28.67 -4.83
C ASN A 292 -8.08 27.81 -4.58
N TYR A 293 -8.93 27.63 -5.60
CA TYR A 293 -10.17 26.85 -5.46
C TYR A 293 -9.94 25.41 -4.97
N ARG A 294 -8.83 24.75 -5.36
CA ARG A 294 -8.49 23.41 -4.86
C ARG A 294 -8.14 23.42 -3.38
N TYR A 295 -7.45 24.46 -2.92
CA TYR A 295 -7.15 24.63 -1.51
C TYR A 295 -8.44 24.79 -0.69
N VAL A 296 -9.38 25.62 -1.18
CA VAL A 296 -10.71 25.77 -0.56
C VAL A 296 -11.48 24.44 -0.54
N TYR A 297 -11.43 23.67 -1.63
CA TYR A 297 -12.01 22.33 -1.69
C TYR A 297 -11.42 21.38 -0.63
N HIS A 298 -10.09 21.31 -0.53
CA HIS A 298 -9.39 20.47 0.45
C HIS A 298 -9.72 20.89 1.89
N TRP A 299 -9.76 22.21 2.15
CA TRP A 299 -10.12 22.76 3.45
C TRP A 299 -11.53 22.38 3.89
N LEU A 300 -12.52 22.56 3.01
CA LEU A 300 -13.91 22.24 3.31
C LEU A 300 -14.12 20.71 3.42
N THR A 301 -13.41 19.92 2.62
CA THR A 301 -13.44 18.45 2.71
C THR A 301 -12.84 17.95 4.02
N TYR A 302 -11.71 18.51 4.44
CA TYR A 302 -11.09 18.22 5.74
C TYR A 302 -12.04 18.54 6.90
N ASN A 303 -12.76 19.65 6.81
CA ASN A 303 -13.71 20.10 7.82
C ASN A 303 -15.13 19.53 7.65
N TYR A 304 -15.32 18.44 6.90
CA TYR A 304 -16.63 17.85 6.63
C TYR A 304 -17.46 17.63 7.91
N GLU A 305 -16.90 16.96 8.92
CA GLU A 305 -17.62 16.66 10.17
C GLU A 305 -17.95 17.93 10.97
N ALA A 306 -17.02 18.90 10.99
CA ALA A 306 -17.24 20.19 11.64
C ALA A 306 -18.38 20.96 10.96
N LEU A 307 -18.37 21.06 9.63
CA LEU A 307 -19.45 21.68 8.85
C LEU A 307 -20.78 20.97 9.04
N LYS A 308 -20.78 19.63 9.00
CA LYS A 308 -21.97 18.79 9.21
C LYS A 308 -22.59 19.00 10.59
N SER A 309 -21.76 19.12 11.63
CA SER A 309 -22.22 19.36 13.01
C SER A 309 -22.91 20.71 13.20
N MET A 310 -22.65 21.68 12.31
CA MET A 310 -23.31 22.99 12.32
C MET A 310 -24.70 22.98 11.67
N GLY A 311 -25.15 21.83 11.16
CA GLY A 311 -26.49 21.65 10.62
C GLY A 311 -27.58 21.87 11.68
N GLN A 312 -28.71 22.44 11.28
CA GLN A 312 -29.82 22.77 12.18
C GLN A 312 -31.11 22.04 11.78
N GLY A 313 -32.00 21.83 12.75
CA GLY A 313 -33.30 21.15 12.57
C GLY A 313 -33.22 19.62 12.59
N SER A 314 -34.36 18.95 12.43
CA SER A 314 -34.48 17.48 12.55
C SER A 314 -33.73 16.68 11.49
N GLN A 315 -33.34 17.31 10.38
CA GLN A 315 -32.55 16.71 9.29
C GLN A 315 -31.08 17.16 9.28
N SER A 316 -30.66 18.00 10.26
CA SER A 316 -29.31 18.56 10.34
C SER A 316 -28.83 19.21 9.03
N ASN A 317 -29.71 19.96 8.37
CA ASN A 317 -29.42 20.65 7.12
C ASN A 317 -28.53 21.88 7.38
N ILE A 318 -27.57 22.12 6.50
CA ILE A 318 -26.71 23.32 6.53
C ILE A 318 -27.36 24.38 5.64
N ASN A 319 -27.16 25.66 5.95
CA ASN A 319 -27.59 26.75 5.05
C ASN A 319 -26.37 27.51 4.51
N ALA A 320 -26.57 28.27 3.42
CA ALA A 320 -25.50 29.03 2.78
C ALA A 320 -24.85 30.06 3.70
N GLY A 321 -25.54 30.57 4.72
CA GLY A 321 -24.99 31.49 5.71
C GLY A 321 -23.92 30.85 6.61
N VAL A 322 -24.14 29.60 7.03
CA VAL A 322 -23.13 28.80 7.76
C VAL A 322 -21.87 28.61 6.90
N ILE A 323 -22.06 28.22 5.64
CA ILE A 323 -20.92 28.01 4.72
C ILE A 323 -20.16 29.31 4.47
N LYS A 324 -20.86 30.43 4.22
CA LYS A 324 -20.25 31.75 4.02
C LYS A 324 -19.40 32.22 5.20
N SER A 325 -19.86 31.96 6.42
CA SER A 325 -19.20 32.40 7.66
C SER A 325 -18.13 31.42 8.15
N PHE A 326 -18.04 30.22 7.57
CA PHE A 326 -17.03 29.23 7.93
C PHE A 326 -15.63 29.80 7.72
N LYS A 327 -14.73 29.54 8.68
CA LYS A 327 -13.39 30.12 8.70
C LYS A 327 -12.41 29.25 7.91
N ILE A 328 -11.49 29.92 7.22
CA ILE A 328 -10.41 29.30 6.44
C ILE A 328 -9.10 30.06 6.70
N PRO A 329 -7.99 29.35 6.98
CA PRO A 329 -6.68 29.97 7.05
C PRO A 329 -6.17 30.27 5.64
N VAL A 330 -5.57 31.44 5.43
CA VAL A 330 -5.11 31.89 4.12
C VAL A 330 -3.60 32.11 4.18
N PRO A 331 -2.79 31.06 4.02
CA PRO A 331 -1.35 31.22 3.80
C PRO A 331 -1.08 31.77 2.39
N SER A 332 0.18 32.07 2.06
CA SER A 332 0.54 32.54 0.72
C SER A 332 0.13 31.55 -0.38
N LEU A 333 -0.19 32.04 -1.58
CA LEU A 333 -0.56 31.21 -2.73
C LEU A 333 0.48 30.12 -3.04
N GLU A 334 1.76 30.37 -2.77
CA GLU A 334 2.83 29.38 -2.90
C GLU A 334 2.66 28.22 -1.91
N ILE A 335 2.38 28.52 -0.64
CA ILE A 335 2.13 27.50 0.39
C ILE A 335 0.85 26.74 0.06
N GLN A 336 -0.22 27.42 -0.34
CA GLN A 336 -1.45 26.77 -0.79
C GLN A 336 -1.17 25.80 -1.94
N SER A 337 -0.37 26.21 -2.93
CA SER A 337 0.02 25.37 -4.06
C SER A 337 0.82 24.14 -3.64
N ARG A 338 1.73 24.27 -2.66
CA ARG A 338 2.47 23.13 -2.08
C ARG A 338 1.54 22.16 -1.35
N ILE A 339 0.60 22.68 -0.57
CA ILE A 339 -0.42 21.86 0.11
C ILE A 339 -1.26 21.10 -0.92
N ILE A 340 -1.77 21.80 -1.94
CA ILE A 340 -2.55 21.19 -3.03
C ILE A 340 -1.74 20.09 -3.72
N GLN A 341 -0.48 20.36 -4.08
CA GLN A 341 0.35 19.38 -4.76
C GLN A 341 0.50 18.10 -3.95
N VAL A 342 0.69 18.21 -2.64
CA VAL A 342 0.80 17.04 -1.76
C VAL A 342 -0.55 16.32 -1.66
N LEU A 343 -1.65 17.03 -1.41
CA LEU A 343 -2.97 16.44 -1.21
C LEU A 343 -3.52 15.81 -2.49
N ASP A 344 -3.44 16.49 -3.64
CA ASP A 344 -3.87 15.96 -4.93
C ASP A 344 -3.05 14.73 -5.31
N ASN A 345 -1.72 14.74 -5.09
CA ASN A 345 -0.89 13.58 -5.36
C ASN A 345 -1.31 12.37 -4.51
N PHE A 346 -1.68 12.58 -3.25
CA PHE A 346 -2.22 11.52 -2.41
C PHE A 346 -3.61 11.04 -2.86
N ASP A 347 -4.51 11.94 -3.24
CA ASP A 347 -5.85 11.59 -3.71
C ASP A 347 -5.78 10.77 -5.01
N THR A 348 -4.93 11.17 -5.95
CA THR A 348 -4.64 10.39 -7.17
C THR A 348 -4.12 9.00 -6.81
N VAL A 349 -3.11 8.93 -5.94
CA VAL A 349 -2.52 7.67 -5.46
C VAL A 349 -3.55 6.74 -4.81
N CYS A 350 -4.38 7.27 -3.90
CA CYS A 350 -5.38 6.47 -3.21
C CYS A 350 -6.49 6.00 -4.15
N ASN A 351 -6.89 6.84 -5.11
CA ASN A 351 -7.91 6.47 -6.10
C ASN A 351 -7.38 5.47 -7.15
N ASP A 352 -6.16 5.66 -7.64
CA ASP A 352 -5.50 4.72 -8.56
C ASP A 352 -5.25 3.37 -7.91
N LEU A 353 -4.86 3.33 -6.64
CA LEU A 353 -4.80 2.08 -5.87
C LEU A 353 -6.20 1.47 -5.66
N ASN A 354 -7.20 2.27 -5.29
CA ASN A 354 -8.58 1.78 -5.16
C ASN A 354 -9.13 1.23 -6.49
N ILE A 355 -8.61 1.62 -7.66
CA ILE A 355 -9.02 1.11 -8.98
C ILE A 355 -8.14 -0.06 -9.42
N GLY A 356 -6.82 0.06 -9.31
CA GLY A 356 -5.85 -0.91 -9.80
C GLY A 356 -5.79 -2.19 -8.96
N LEU A 357 -5.96 -2.08 -7.65
CA LEU A 357 -5.85 -3.22 -6.75
C LEU A 357 -7.04 -4.17 -6.84
N PRO A 358 -8.31 -3.72 -6.85
CA PRO A 358 -9.43 -4.61 -7.14
C PRO A 358 -9.31 -5.26 -8.51
N LYS A 359 -8.80 -4.53 -9.52
CA LYS A 359 -8.58 -5.06 -10.86
C LYS A 359 -7.51 -6.15 -10.90
N GLU A 360 -6.40 -5.98 -10.18
CA GLU A 360 -5.36 -7.01 -10.07
C GLU A 360 -5.89 -8.24 -9.32
N ILE A 361 -6.60 -8.04 -8.21
CA ILE A 361 -7.28 -9.13 -7.48
C ILE A 361 -8.23 -9.89 -8.41
N GLU A 362 -9.07 -9.17 -9.16
CA GLU A 362 -10.02 -9.75 -10.11
C GLU A 362 -9.30 -10.55 -11.21
N LEU A 363 -8.18 -10.05 -11.73
CA LEU A 363 -7.38 -10.76 -12.73
C LEU A 363 -6.76 -12.04 -12.17
N ARG A 364 -6.23 -12.02 -10.94
CA ARG A 364 -5.67 -13.21 -10.28
C ARG A 364 -6.74 -14.22 -9.91
N GLN A 365 -7.92 -13.75 -9.48
CA GLN A 365 -9.08 -14.61 -9.26
C GLN A 365 -9.52 -15.28 -10.56
N LYS A 366 -9.63 -14.55 -11.66
CA LYS A 366 -9.94 -15.11 -12.99
C LYS A 366 -8.89 -16.11 -13.46
N GLN A 367 -7.61 -15.83 -13.22
CA GLN A 367 -6.51 -16.74 -13.53
C GLN A 367 -6.60 -18.02 -12.70
N TYR A 368 -6.86 -17.90 -11.40
CA TYR A 368 -7.10 -19.04 -10.51
C TYR A 368 -8.31 -19.87 -10.96
N GLU A 369 -9.44 -19.23 -11.27
CA GLU A 369 -10.64 -19.90 -11.76
C GLU A 369 -10.38 -20.66 -13.06
N TYR A 370 -9.67 -20.03 -14.00
CA TYR A 370 -9.27 -20.66 -15.26
C TYR A 370 -8.42 -21.91 -15.05
N PHE A 371 -7.36 -21.82 -14.23
CA PHE A 371 -6.50 -22.98 -13.96
C PHE A 371 -7.21 -24.04 -13.14
N ARG A 372 -8.05 -23.65 -12.17
CA ARG A 372 -8.89 -24.57 -11.40
C ARG A 372 -9.84 -25.34 -12.31
N GLU A 373 -10.53 -24.66 -13.22
CA GLU A 373 -11.40 -25.32 -14.20
C GLU A 373 -10.62 -26.29 -15.07
N LYS A 374 -9.47 -25.91 -15.62
CA LYS A 374 -8.64 -26.82 -16.43
C LYS A 374 -8.17 -28.05 -15.65
N LEU A 375 -7.63 -27.86 -14.46
CA LEU A 375 -7.10 -28.93 -13.62
C LEU A 375 -8.20 -29.91 -13.18
N LEU A 376 -9.43 -29.43 -12.98
CA LEU A 376 -10.54 -30.23 -12.47
C LEU A 376 -11.45 -30.79 -13.57
N THR A 377 -11.48 -30.23 -14.78
CA THR A 377 -12.34 -30.72 -15.88
C THR A 377 -11.64 -31.69 -16.82
N PHE A 378 -10.31 -31.75 -16.80
CA PHE A 378 -9.50 -32.62 -17.67
C PHE A 378 -9.71 -32.37 -19.18
N LEU A 379 -10.30 -31.22 -19.55
CA LEU A 379 -10.49 -30.80 -20.95
C LEU A 379 -9.30 -29.94 -21.38
N ALA A 380 -8.35 -30.52 -22.11
CA ALA A 380 -7.22 -29.79 -22.68
C ALA A 380 -7.31 -29.75 -24.21
N GLU A 381 -7.79 -28.63 -24.75
CA GLU A 381 -7.48 -28.23 -26.12
C GLU A 381 -6.77 -26.87 -26.10
N GLY A 382 -5.57 -26.82 -26.69
CA GLY A 382 -4.77 -25.62 -26.93
C GLY A 382 -3.28 -25.78 -26.63
N GLU A 383 -2.42 -25.42 -27.58
CA GLU A 383 -1.00 -25.15 -27.31
C GLU A 383 -0.89 -23.94 -26.39
N TYR A 384 -0.35 -24.15 -25.20
CA TYR A 384 0.13 -23.07 -24.37
C TYR A 384 1.61 -22.87 -24.69
N THR A 385 1.95 -21.78 -25.38
CA THR A 385 3.34 -21.37 -25.41
C THR A 385 3.72 -20.95 -23.99
N GLU A 386 4.70 -21.62 -23.40
CA GLU A 386 5.32 -21.26 -22.10
C GLU A 386 5.85 -19.81 -22.04
N SER A 387 5.71 -19.03 -23.12
CA SER A 387 6.31 -17.72 -23.32
C SER A 387 5.80 -16.56 -22.45
N ARG A 388 4.94 -16.79 -21.45
CA ARG A 388 4.59 -15.76 -20.44
C ARG A 388 4.36 -16.31 -19.02
N VAL A 389 4.90 -17.50 -18.75
CA VAL A 389 5.41 -17.82 -17.41
C VAL A 389 6.93 -17.69 -17.47
N GLU A 390 7.43 -16.64 -18.15
CA GLU A 390 8.60 -15.97 -17.60
C GLU A 390 8.25 -15.72 -16.15
N GLU A 391 9.18 -16.04 -15.26
CA GLU A 391 9.30 -15.46 -13.93
C GLU A 391 8.69 -14.06 -13.98
N TRP A 392 7.41 -13.94 -13.59
CA TRP A 392 6.76 -12.65 -13.49
C TRP A 392 7.23 -12.14 -12.14
N ASP A 393 8.53 -11.84 -12.14
CA ASP A 393 9.33 -11.24 -11.10
C ASP A 393 8.53 -10.07 -10.55
N ASN A 394 8.62 -9.88 -9.23
CA ASN A 394 8.06 -8.73 -8.52
C ASN A 394 8.25 -7.44 -9.33
N SER A 395 9.32 -7.34 -10.15
CA SER A 395 9.53 -6.49 -11.33
C SER A 395 8.31 -5.94 -12.09
N ALA A 396 7.22 -6.65 -12.40
CA ALA A 396 6.13 -6.03 -13.19
C ALA A 396 5.11 -5.26 -12.34
N LEU A 397 4.79 -5.78 -11.15
CA LEU A 397 4.08 -5.03 -10.13
C LEU A 397 4.97 -3.88 -9.67
N ILE A 398 6.26 -4.11 -9.43
CA ILE A 398 7.28 -3.11 -9.17
C ILE A 398 7.40 -2.11 -10.32
N LYS A 399 7.33 -2.48 -11.62
CA LYS A 399 7.38 -1.56 -12.77
C LYS A 399 6.10 -0.74 -12.88
N LEU A 400 4.94 -1.31 -12.57
CA LEU A 400 3.67 -0.61 -12.50
C LEU A 400 3.66 0.34 -11.29
N LEU A 401 4.15 -0.08 -10.12
CA LEU A 401 4.33 0.72 -8.92
C LEU A 401 5.42 1.81 -9.13
N GLN A 402 6.49 1.52 -9.87
CA GLN A 402 7.54 2.46 -10.29
C GLN A 402 7.01 3.49 -11.29
N TRP A 403 6.08 3.09 -12.17
CA TRP A 403 5.38 3.97 -13.10
C TRP A 403 4.30 4.84 -12.40
N VAL A 404 3.60 4.29 -11.40
CA VAL A 404 2.49 4.94 -10.67
C VAL A 404 2.96 5.86 -9.54
N PHE A 405 3.96 5.48 -8.75
CA PHE A 405 4.36 6.26 -7.57
C PHE A 405 5.51 7.21 -7.84
N GLY A 406 6.43 6.84 -8.73
CA GLY A 406 7.78 7.34 -8.63
C GLY A 406 8.35 7.21 -7.21
N PRO A 407 9.60 7.57 -7.01
CA PRO A 407 10.19 7.42 -5.69
C PRO A 407 9.95 8.69 -4.84
N ILE A 408 9.50 8.50 -3.59
CA ILE A 408 9.02 9.59 -2.72
C ILE A 408 10.17 10.52 -2.37
N ARG A 409 10.04 11.82 -2.65
CA ARG A 409 11.08 12.81 -2.41
C ARG A 409 10.83 13.52 -1.07
N VAL A 410 11.73 13.35 -0.12
CA VAL A 410 11.64 13.98 1.21
C VAL A 410 12.97 14.57 1.64
N GLU A 411 12.92 15.58 2.51
CA GLU A 411 14.11 16.12 3.15
C GLU A 411 14.75 15.11 4.12
N LEU A 412 16.08 15.04 4.13
CA LEU A 412 16.85 14.19 5.04
C LEU A 412 16.51 14.47 6.52
N GLY A 413 16.14 15.71 6.88
CA GLY A 413 15.75 16.07 8.24
C GLY A 413 14.48 15.36 8.74
N SER A 414 13.60 14.98 7.82
CA SER A 414 12.37 14.20 8.10
C SER A 414 12.66 12.71 8.28
N VAL A 415 13.77 12.24 7.70
CA VAL A 415 14.18 10.82 7.67
C VAL A 415 15.19 10.50 8.77
N PHE A 416 16.04 11.46 9.11
CA PHE A 416 17.16 11.32 10.04
C PHE A 416 17.09 12.32 11.18
N GLU A 417 17.52 11.89 12.36
CA GLU A 417 18.00 12.77 13.40
C GLU A 417 19.44 13.16 13.07
N VAL A 418 19.70 14.47 12.96
CA VAL A 418 21.02 14.99 12.61
C VAL A 418 21.66 15.66 13.82
N ILE A 419 22.71 15.03 14.35
CA ILE A 419 23.52 15.61 15.43
C ILE A 419 24.92 15.97 14.95
N ALA A 420 25.63 16.77 15.74
CA ALA A 420 27.01 17.16 15.47
C ALA A 420 27.89 16.69 16.64
N GLY A 421 29.05 16.12 16.30
CA GLY A 421 30.06 15.67 17.25
C GLY A 421 30.49 16.81 18.18
N GLY A 422 30.73 16.45 19.45
CA GLY A 422 31.10 17.39 20.49
C GLY A 422 32.59 17.41 20.76
N ASP A 423 32.95 17.80 21.97
CA ASP A 423 34.31 17.64 22.48
C ASP A 423 34.63 16.15 22.72
N ILE A 424 35.92 15.88 22.77
CA ILE A 424 36.42 14.55 23.14
C ILE A 424 35.98 14.18 24.57
N PRO A 425 35.74 12.89 24.87
CA PRO A 425 35.49 12.45 26.25
C PRO A 425 36.57 12.96 27.20
N LYS A 426 36.21 13.56 28.35
CA LYS A 426 37.19 14.14 29.27
C LYS A 426 38.08 13.09 29.95
N ASN A 427 37.55 11.88 30.15
CA ASN A 427 38.22 10.73 30.76
C ASN A 427 37.85 9.46 29.98
N GLY A 428 38.61 8.38 30.19
CA GLY A 428 38.30 7.07 29.64
C GLY A 428 38.59 6.96 28.13
N ILE A 429 39.81 7.37 27.74
CA ILE A 429 40.32 7.24 26.37
C ILE A 429 41.52 6.30 26.37
N SER A 430 41.61 5.47 25.34
CA SER A 430 42.77 4.63 25.05
C SER A 430 43.21 4.85 23.59
N ALA A 431 44.52 4.71 23.33
CA ALA A 431 45.05 4.70 21.96
C ALA A 431 44.75 3.38 21.23
N ILE A 432 44.52 2.30 21.98
CA ILE A 432 44.27 0.94 21.46
C ILE A 432 42.92 0.39 21.93
N GLU A 433 42.31 -0.49 21.13
CA GLU A 433 41.07 -1.18 21.49
C GLU A 433 41.34 -2.19 22.61
N THR A 434 40.50 -2.17 23.65
CA THR A 434 40.52 -3.14 24.74
C THR A 434 39.10 -3.50 25.14
N GLU A 435 38.90 -4.50 26.01
CA GLU A 435 37.57 -4.86 26.52
C GLU A 435 36.89 -3.68 27.24
N GLU A 436 37.66 -2.87 27.97
CA GLU A 436 37.17 -1.67 28.64
C GLU A 436 36.93 -0.52 27.65
N TYR A 437 37.87 -0.28 26.73
CA TYR A 437 37.84 0.79 25.74
C TYR A 437 37.51 0.24 24.35
N ARG A 438 36.22 -0.09 24.13
CA ARG A 438 35.74 -0.82 22.95
C ARG A 438 34.98 0.03 21.91
N TYR A 439 34.72 1.31 22.20
CA TYR A 439 33.98 2.18 21.29
C TYR A 439 34.92 3.15 20.58
N PRO A 440 34.92 3.21 19.24
CA PRO A 440 35.79 4.13 18.52
C PRO A 440 35.33 5.58 18.69
N ILE A 441 36.30 6.47 18.90
CA ILE A 441 36.14 7.92 18.86
C ILE A 441 36.41 8.36 17.43
N LEU A 442 35.40 8.93 16.76
CA LEU A 442 35.45 9.24 15.32
C LEU A 442 35.42 10.74 15.06
N SER A 443 36.33 11.20 14.21
CA SER A 443 36.45 12.60 13.74
C SER A 443 36.09 12.73 12.25
N ASN A 444 36.25 13.93 11.67
CA ASN A 444 36.02 14.18 10.24
C ASN A 444 37.10 13.60 9.30
N GLY A 445 38.01 12.76 9.79
CA GLY A 445 38.97 12.08 8.93
C GLY A 445 38.32 11.01 8.06
N ILE A 446 39.08 10.51 7.09
CA ILE A 446 38.68 9.39 6.21
C ILE A 446 39.49 8.14 6.55
N ASN A 447 38.90 6.96 6.38
CA ASN A 447 39.56 5.68 6.65
C ASN A 447 40.20 5.63 8.04
N GLU A 448 41.44 5.17 8.15
CA GLU A 448 42.19 5.08 9.41
C GLU A 448 42.37 6.45 10.10
N LYS A 449 42.43 7.53 9.32
CA LYS A 449 42.53 8.90 9.86
C LYS A 449 41.22 9.39 10.52
N SER A 450 40.11 8.66 10.34
CA SER A 450 38.85 8.96 11.03
C SER A 450 38.88 8.55 12.50
N LEU A 451 39.69 7.55 12.86
CA LEU A 451 39.82 7.05 14.22
C LEU A 451 40.76 7.94 15.03
N TYR A 452 40.23 8.55 16.09
CA TYR A 452 41.02 9.32 17.04
C TYR A 452 41.59 8.45 18.17
N GLY A 453 40.83 7.45 18.60
CA GLY A 453 41.15 6.57 19.71
C GLY A 453 39.92 5.78 20.14
N TRP A 454 39.96 5.20 21.32
CA TRP A 454 38.92 4.33 21.85
C TRP A 454 38.41 4.84 23.19
N THR A 455 37.14 4.60 23.49
CA THR A 455 36.52 5.00 24.75
C THR A 455 35.61 3.90 25.29
N ASN A 456 35.33 3.95 26.59
CA ASN A 456 34.37 3.09 27.27
C ASN A 456 32.92 3.63 27.19
N GLN A 457 32.70 4.76 26.52
CA GLN A 457 31.38 5.39 26.36
C GLN A 457 30.99 5.55 24.90
N ALA A 458 29.83 5.01 24.50
CA ALA A 458 29.25 5.30 23.18
C ALA A 458 28.19 6.40 23.29
N ARG A 459 28.29 7.43 22.44
CA ARG A 459 27.26 8.47 22.32
C ARG A 459 26.20 8.08 21.30
N ILE A 460 26.59 7.37 20.25
CA ILE A 460 25.71 6.84 19.22
C ILE A 460 25.68 5.32 19.38
N LYS A 461 24.50 4.77 19.68
CA LYS A 461 24.31 3.33 19.94
C LYS A 461 23.75 2.58 18.73
N ASN A 462 22.93 3.24 17.93
CA ASN A 462 22.26 2.64 16.78
C ASN A 462 23.09 2.82 15.50
N PRO A 463 23.01 1.90 14.53
CA PRO A 463 23.60 2.07 13.22
C PRO A 463 23.23 3.43 12.62
N SER A 464 24.22 4.16 12.14
CA SER A 464 24.06 5.54 11.68
C SER A 464 25.04 5.85 10.54
N LEU A 465 24.81 6.96 9.83
CA LEU A 465 25.80 7.51 8.90
C LEU A 465 26.58 8.63 9.58
N THR A 466 27.85 8.76 9.26
CA THR A 466 28.65 9.93 9.63
C THR A 466 29.00 10.74 8.39
N VAL A 467 28.83 12.06 8.43
CA VAL A 467 29.19 12.98 7.36
C VAL A 467 30.19 14.01 7.89
N SER A 468 31.33 14.11 7.24
CA SER A 468 32.39 15.04 7.63
C SER A 468 31.94 16.49 7.39
N ALA A 469 31.94 17.27 8.48
CA ALA A 469 31.54 18.67 8.45
C ALA A 469 32.68 19.62 8.07
N ARG A 470 33.92 19.21 8.32
CA ARG A 470 35.14 20.02 8.18
C ARG A 470 36.27 19.18 7.59
N GLY A 471 37.21 19.80 6.88
CA GLY A 471 38.32 19.08 6.23
C GLY A 471 37.83 18.37 4.97
N THR A 472 37.65 17.06 5.01
CA THR A 472 37.05 16.27 3.91
C THR A 472 35.54 16.42 3.91
N ILE A 473 35.06 17.65 3.69
CA ILE A 473 33.66 18.02 3.82
C ILE A 473 32.79 17.17 2.88
N GLY A 474 31.66 16.69 3.40
CA GLY A 474 30.73 15.83 2.67
C GLY A 474 31.05 14.34 2.79
N TRP A 475 32.26 13.99 3.26
CA TRP A 475 32.68 12.58 3.32
C TRP A 475 31.75 11.74 4.20
N THR A 476 31.04 10.80 3.59
CA THR A 476 30.06 9.93 4.24
C THR A 476 30.64 8.56 4.56
N SER A 477 30.32 8.01 5.73
CA SER A 477 30.67 6.64 6.10
C SER A 477 29.52 5.94 6.82
N TYR A 478 29.32 4.67 6.48
CA TYR A 478 28.38 3.78 7.17
C TYR A 478 28.97 3.29 8.49
N ARG A 479 28.22 3.41 9.60
CA ARG A 479 28.65 3.00 10.93
C ARG A 479 27.66 2.00 11.53
N GLU A 480 28.08 0.75 11.62
CA GLU A 480 27.27 -0.33 12.20
C GLU A 480 27.42 -0.43 13.72
N LYS A 481 28.65 -0.30 14.21
CA LYS A 481 28.97 -0.43 15.63
C LYS A 481 28.77 0.90 16.38
N PRO A 482 28.42 0.86 17.68
CA PRO A 482 28.35 2.05 18.53
C PRO A 482 29.66 2.85 18.53
N PHE A 483 29.59 4.18 18.57
CA PHE A 483 30.76 5.06 18.48
C PHE A 483 30.56 6.41 19.20
N PHE A 484 31.63 7.19 19.31
CA PHE A 484 31.63 8.54 19.88
C PHE A 484 32.09 9.59 18.85
N PRO A 485 31.19 10.44 18.31
CA PRO A 485 31.55 11.46 17.32
C PRO A 485 32.12 12.72 17.99
N ILE A 486 33.23 13.22 17.46
CA ILE A 486 33.91 14.44 17.92
C ILE A 486 34.09 15.47 16.80
N VAL A 487 34.42 16.71 17.16
CA VAL A 487 34.83 17.78 16.22
C VAL A 487 33.76 18.06 15.16
N ARG A 488 32.50 18.27 15.55
CA ARG A 488 31.38 18.58 14.64
C ARG A 488 31.09 17.55 13.54
N LEU A 489 31.65 16.33 13.63
CA LEU A 489 31.26 15.22 12.75
C LEU A 489 29.74 15.05 12.77
N LEU A 490 29.08 15.17 11.62
CA LEU A 490 27.63 15.07 11.56
C LEU A 490 27.24 13.61 11.62
N VAL A 491 26.21 13.29 12.39
CA VAL A 491 25.67 11.93 12.50
C VAL A 491 24.22 11.95 12.10
N LEU A 492 23.86 11.07 11.18
CA LEU A 492 22.50 10.86 10.69
C LEU A 492 22.02 9.52 11.23
N THR A 493 21.12 9.55 12.22
CA THR A 493 20.50 8.36 12.80
C THR A 493 19.06 8.23 12.28
N PRO A 494 18.66 7.10 11.68
CA PRO A 494 17.32 6.91 11.15
C PRO A 494 16.21 7.18 12.18
N LYS A 495 15.20 7.97 11.81
CA LYS A 495 13.94 8.14 12.58
C LYS A 495 12.84 7.20 12.10
N ILE A 496 12.95 6.73 10.87
CA ILE A 496 11.96 5.87 10.21
C ILE A 496 12.61 4.53 9.84
N ASN A 497 11.79 3.55 9.51
CA ASN A 497 12.26 2.30 8.95
C ASN A 497 12.75 2.53 7.50
N LEU A 498 14.07 2.42 7.29
CA LEU A 498 14.72 2.56 5.99
C LEU A 498 15.98 1.67 5.92
N ASN A 499 16.38 1.25 4.72
CA ASN A 499 17.65 0.55 4.54
C ASN A 499 18.81 1.57 4.65
N LEU A 500 19.54 1.54 5.77
CA LEU A 500 20.59 2.53 6.04
C LEU A 500 21.73 2.51 4.99
N LYS A 501 22.01 1.36 4.37
CA LYS A 501 22.99 1.27 3.26
C LYS A 501 22.48 1.97 2.01
N TYR A 502 21.18 1.94 1.74
CA TYR A 502 20.60 2.70 0.63
C TYR A 502 20.82 4.19 0.83
N ALA A 503 20.53 4.70 2.04
CA ALA A 503 20.81 6.09 2.38
C ALA A 503 22.31 6.41 2.32
N TYR A 504 23.20 5.48 2.69
CA TYR A 504 24.64 5.64 2.53
C TYR A 504 25.02 5.88 1.06
N TYR A 505 24.52 5.07 0.13
CA TYR A 505 24.80 5.25 -1.30
C TYR A 505 24.22 6.54 -1.87
N PHE A 506 23.03 6.95 -1.42
CA PHE A 506 22.49 8.26 -1.74
C PHE A 506 23.40 9.40 -1.25
N MET A 507 23.83 9.34 0.01
CA MET A 507 24.73 10.34 0.57
C MET A 507 26.07 10.39 -0.15
N LYS A 508 26.57 9.25 -0.63
CA LYS A 508 27.75 9.16 -1.50
C LYS A 508 27.55 9.83 -2.86
N SER A 509 26.35 9.72 -3.46
CA SER A 509 26.10 10.37 -4.76
C SER A 509 26.05 11.90 -4.67
N ILE A 510 25.71 12.46 -3.50
CA ILE A 510 25.68 13.90 -3.26
C ILE A 510 26.91 14.44 -2.52
N GLU A 511 27.92 13.60 -2.26
CA GLU A 511 29.10 13.88 -1.43
C GLU A 511 29.84 15.15 -1.86
N ASN A 512 29.86 15.43 -3.17
CA ASN A 512 30.52 16.61 -3.76
C ASN A 512 29.54 17.75 -4.14
N ASN A 513 28.27 17.65 -3.76
CA ASN A 513 27.21 18.56 -4.19
C ASN A 513 26.58 19.37 -3.04
N TYR A 514 27.43 19.82 -2.11
CA TYR A 514 27.04 20.70 -1.01
C TYR A 514 27.42 22.15 -1.33
N GLU A 515 26.45 23.07 -1.20
CA GLU A 515 26.68 24.50 -1.36
C GLU A 515 27.27 25.06 -0.07
N ILE A 516 28.60 25.16 0.03
CA ILE A 516 29.29 25.62 1.24
C ILE A 516 29.56 27.13 1.14
N PRO A 517 29.19 27.94 2.16
CA PRO A 517 29.51 29.36 2.19
C PRO A 517 31.01 29.61 2.04
N GLN A 518 31.39 30.57 1.20
CA GLN A 518 32.79 30.91 0.96
C GLN A 518 33.39 31.88 1.99
N SER A 519 32.57 32.43 2.89
CA SER A 519 33.03 33.29 3.99
C SER A 519 33.30 32.48 5.26
N GLY A 520 34.51 32.63 5.82
CA GLY A 520 34.94 31.92 7.02
C GLY A 520 35.51 30.52 6.76
N ILE A 521 35.67 29.70 7.81
CA ILE A 521 36.18 28.32 7.68
C ILE A 521 35.08 27.48 7.01
N PRO A 522 35.32 26.89 5.82
CA PRO A 522 34.33 26.08 5.13
C PRO A 522 33.81 24.96 6.01
N GLN A 523 32.49 24.86 6.12
CA GLN A 523 31.85 23.86 6.96
C GLN A 523 30.45 23.49 6.46
N LEU A 524 30.16 22.18 6.47
CA LEU A 524 28.80 21.67 6.36
C LEU A 524 28.08 21.74 7.71
N THR A 525 26.85 22.25 7.72
CA THR A 525 26.04 22.41 8.94
C THR A 525 24.86 21.44 8.96
N LYS A 526 24.23 21.25 10.13
CA LYS A 526 23.04 20.38 10.24
C LYS A 526 21.91 20.82 9.29
N PRO A 527 21.51 22.11 9.23
CA PRO A 527 20.43 22.53 8.33
C PRO A 527 20.72 22.23 6.86
N MET A 528 21.98 22.39 6.43
CA MET A 528 22.40 22.12 5.05
C MET A 528 22.32 20.64 4.66
N ILE A 529 22.50 19.72 5.61
CA ILE A 529 22.24 18.30 5.37
C ILE A 529 20.74 18.04 5.43
N GLN A 530 20.05 18.58 6.44
CA GLN A 530 18.64 18.31 6.66
C GLN A 530 17.78 18.70 5.44
N SER A 531 18.12 19.78 4.73
CA SER A 531 17.40 20.25 3.55
C SER A 531 17.66 19.45 2.27
N LYS A 532 18.61 18.50 2.24
CA LYS A 532 18.84 17.68 1.05
C LYS A 532 17.69 16.70 0.85
N ILE A 533 17.27 16.55 -0.41
CA ILE A 533 16.13 15.72 -0.78
C ILE A 533 16.62 14.32 -1.10
N ILE A 534 16.26 13.35 -0.27
CA ILE A 534 16.41 11.92 -0.55
C ILE A 534 15.15 11.39 -1.21
N THR A 535 15.38 10.51 -2.15
CA THR A 535 14.36 9.74 -2.84
C THR A 535 14.18 8.41 -2.08
N LEU A 536 12.98 8.03 -1.67
CA LEU A 536 12.70 6.83 -0.87
C LEU A 536 11.80 5.86 -1.64
N PRO A 537 12.37 4.85 -2.30
CA PRO A 537 11.61 3.71 -2.82
C PRO A 537 11.19 2.76 -1.68
N PRO A 538 10.35 1.75 -1.92
CA PRO A 538 10.02 0.71 -0.94
C PRO A 538 11.26 -0.01 -0.36
N LEU A 539 11.16 -0.57 0.85
CA LEU A 539 12.29 -1.22 1.55
C LEU A 539 12.92 -2.38 0.76
N GLU A 540 12.10 -3.16 0.07
CA GLU A 540 12.56 -4.26 -0.79
C GLU A 540 13.40 -3.72 -1.94
N GLU A 541 12.93 -2.67 -2.62
CA GLU A 541 13.67 -2.02 -3.70
C GLU A 541 14.93 -1.31 -3.20
N GLN A 542 14.89 -0.66 -2.03
CA GLN A 542 16.10 -0.14 -1.38
C GLN A 542 17.13 -1.26 -1.17
N SER A 543 16.67 -2.46 -0.79
CA SER A 543 17.54 -3.62 -0.56
C SER A 543 18.08 -4.21 -1.87
N SER A 544 17.28 -4.24 -2.94
CA SER A 544 17.73 -4.61 -4.28
C SER A 544 18.76 -3.63 -4.84
N ILE A 545 18.53 -2.32 -4.68
CA ILE A 545 19.50 -1.27 -5.05
C ILE A 545 20.80 -1.46 -4.27
N VAL A 546 20.73 -1.70 -2.97
CA VAL A 546 21.91 -1.98 -2.13
C VAL A 546 22.63 -3.23 -2.58
N SER A 547 21.93 -4.32 -2.91
CA SER A 547 22.54 -5.56 -3.40
C SER A 547 23.31 -5.32 -4.70
N ILE A 548 22.71 -4.59 -5.65
CA ILE A 548 23.35 -4.22 -6.92
C ILE A 548 24.58 -3.34 -6.65
N LEU A 549 24.46 -2.32 -5.82
CA LEU A 549 25.55 -1.38 -5.53
C LEU A 549 26.66 -2.04 -4.70
N ASP A 550 26.34 -2.93 -3.77
CA ASP A 550 27.31 -3.73 -3.01
C ASP A 550 28.05 -4.69 -3.96
N ASN A 551 27.36 -5.29 -4.94
CA ASN A 551 27.99 -6.14 -5.96
C ASN A 551 28.91 -5.33 -6.88
N PHE A 552 28.45 -4.17 -7.39
CA PHE A 552 29.30 -3.26 -8.15
C PHE A 552 30.49 -2.78 -7.34
N ASN A 553 30.30 -2.40 -6.07
CA ASN A 553 31.37 -1.95 -5.20
C ASN A 553 32.38 -3.08 -4.95
N THR A 554 31.92 -4.32 -4.77
CA THR A 554 32.77 -5.51 -4.65
C THR A 554 33.53 -5.80 -5.95
N LEU A 555 32.90 -5.66 -7.11
CA LEU A 555 33.53 -5.82 -8.42
C LEU A 555 34.52 -4.70 -8.72
N THR A 556 34.23 -3.45 -8.36
CA THR A 556 35.15 -2.32 -8.51
C THR A 556 36.29 -2.37 -7.51
N ASP A 557 36.07 -2.86 -6.29
CA ASP A 557 37.14 -3.13 -5.31
C ASP A 557 38.00 -4.32 -5.75
N SER A 558 37.39 -5.32 -6.37
CA SER A 558 38.08 -6.46 -7.00
C SER A 558 38.88 -6.05 -8.23
N LEU A 559 38.33 -5.17 -9.09
CA LEU A 559 38.99 -4.63 -10.28
C LEU A 559 40.07 -3.60 -9.93
N SER A 560 39.84 -2.72 -8.96
CA SER A 560 40.84 -1.74 -8.50
C SER A 560 42.00 -2.41 -7.77
N LYS A 561 41.78 -3.55 -7.10
CA LYS A 561 42.85 -4.42 -6.59
C LYS A 561 43.43 -5.36 -7.65
N GLY A 562 42.64 -5.74 -8.65
CA GLY A 562 42.99 -6.73 -9.68
C GLY A 562 43.76 -6.18 -10.87
N LEU A 563 43.45 -4.97 -11.35
CA LEU A 563 44.12 -4.34 -12.49
C LEU A 563 45.62 -4.11 -12.23
N PRO A 564 46.06 -3.59 -11.07
CA PRO A 564 47.49 -3.43 -10.78
C PRO A 564 48.23 -4.78 -10.73
N LYS A 565 47.57 -5.82 -10.19
CA LYS A 565 48.15 -7.17 -10.05
C LYS A 565 48.20 -7.92 -11.37
N GLU A 566 47.19 -7.77 -12.22
CA GLU A 566 47.14 -8.27 -13.59
C GLU A 566 48.16 -7.54 -14.48
N ILE A 567 48.30 -6.22 -14.35
CA ILE A 567 49.34 -5.44 -15.06
C ILE A 567 50.74 -5.88 -14.61
N GLU A 568 50.98 -6.09 -13.31
CA GLU A 568 52.26 -6.60 -12.81
C GLU A 568 52.56 -8.02 -13.32
N LEU A 569 51.55 -8.90 -13.35
CA LEU A 569 51.68 -10.25 -13.91
C LEU A 569 51.95 -10.23 -15.42
N ARG A 570 51.26 -9.37 -16.18
CA ARG A 570 51.45 -9.19 -17.62
C ARG A 570 52.79 -8.51 -17.94
N GLN A 571 53.27 -7.61 -17.09
CA GLN A 571 54.61 -7.03 -17.18
C GLN A 571 55.68 -8.08 -16.91
N LYS A 572 55.56 -8.91 -15.86
CA LYS A 572 56.48 -10.05 -15.62
C LYS A 572 56.45 -11.07 -16.75
N GLN A 573 55.27 -11.35 -17.30
CA GLN A 573 55.11 -12.28 -18.42
C GLN A 573 55.69 -11.69 -19.72
N TYR A 574 55.50 -10.39 -19.95
CA TYR A 574 56.14 -9.66 -21.05
C TYR A 574 57.65 -9.58 -20.88
N GLU A 575 58.18 -9.31 -19.68
CA GLU A 575 59.61 -9.31 -19.38
C GLU A 575 60.22 -10.70 -19.58
N TYR A 576 59.54 -11.75 -19.11
CA TYR A 576 59.92 -13.14 -19.35
C TYR A 576 60.00 -13.44 -20.86
N TRP A 577 58.94 -13.15 -21.62
CA TRP A 577 58.96 -13.39 -23.08
C TRP A 577 59.93 -12.48 -23.83
N ARG A 578 60.10 -11.23 -23.39
CA ARG A 578 61.08 -10.29 -23.93
C ARG A 578 62.50 -10.82 -23.71
N GLU A 579 62.82 -11.34 -22.54
CA GLU A 579 64.12 -11.98 -22.27
C GLU A 579 64.28 -13.27 -23.07
N GLN A 580 63.28 -14.14 -23.14
CA GLN A 580 63.35 -15.38 -23.93
C GLN A 580 63.47 -15.13 -25.44
N LEU A 581 62.91 -14.04 -25.96
CA LEU A 581 62.93 -13.70 -27.39
C LEU A 581 64.08 -12.78 -27.79
N LEU A 582 64.73 -12.09 -26.84
CA LEU A 582 65.82 -11.14 -27.12
C LEU A 582 67.17 -11.53 -26.49
N ASN A 583 67.24 -12.51 -25.59
CA ASN A 583 68.52 -13.17 -25.25
C ASN A 583 68.82 -14.25 -26.28
N PHE A 584 69.51 -13.86 -27.34
CA PHE A 584 70.30 -14.81 -28.11
C PHE A 584 71.63 -14.98 -27.38
N THR A 585 71.77 -16.05 -26.60
CA THR A 585 73.09 -16.61 -26.31
C THR A 585 73.80 -16.83 -27.65
N ARG A 586 74.97 -16.20 -27.80
CA ARG A 586 76.06 -16.85 -28.52
C ARG A 586 76.69 -17.89 -27.62
#